data_AF-A0A392N5R1-F1
#
_entry.id   AF-A0A392N5R1-F1
#
_cell.length_a   1.000
_cell.length_b   1.000
_cell.length_c   1.000
_cell.angle_alpha   90.00
_cell.angle_beta   90.00
_cell.angle_gamma   90.00
#
_symmetry.space_group_name_H-M   'P 1'
#
loop_
_entity.id
_entity.type
_entity.pdbx_description
1 polymer ?
#
loop_
_entity_poly.entity_id
_entity_poly.type
_entity_poly.pdbx_seq_one_letter_code
_entity_poly.pdbx_strand_id
1 'polypeptide(L)'
;MKADVNAQLPKKTEHVLFCSLTSEQVSAYRAFLASTEVEEILDGGRNSLYGIDVMRKICNHPDLLEREHAFSNPDYGNPERSGKMKVVAQVLNVWKEQGHRVLLFTQTQQMLDIFEKYLTTSGHIYRRMDGLTPVKQRMALMDEFNASIEIFVFILTTKVGGLGTNLTGADRVIIFDPDWNPSTDMQ
;
A
#
# COMPACT_ATOMS: atom_id res chain seq x y z
N MET A 1 -5.86 -36.79 -9.91
CA MET A 1 -6.05 -36.42 -11.33
C MET A 1 -6.14 -34.90 -11.42
N LYS A 2 -5.03 -34.22 -11.68
CA LYS A 2 -4.99 -32.79 -12.03
C LYS A 2 -4.42 -32.72 -13.45
N ALA A 3 -5.25 -33.09 -14.41
CA ALA A 3 -5.01 -32.83 -15.81
C ALA A 3 -6.06 -31.81 -16.25
N ASP A 4 -5.62 -30.86 -17.05
CA ASP A 4 -6.42 -29.91 -17.84
C ASP A 4 -7.00 -28.69 -17.12
N VAL A 5 -6.12 -27.72 -16.83
CA VAL A 5 -6.41 -26.34 -17.24
C VAL A 5 -5.16 -25.79 -17.92
N ASN A 6 -5.16 -25.87 -19.25
CA ASN A 6 -4.15 -25.27 -20.11
C ASN A 6 -4.33 -23.74 -20.14
N ALA A 7 -4.09 -23.08 -19.01
CA ALA A 7 -3.93 -21.64 -18.97
C ALA A 7 -2.44 -21.38 -19.14
N GLN A 8 -2.03 -20.97 -20.35
CA GLN A 8 -0.73 -20.34 -20.56
C GLN A 8 -0.73 -19.00 -19.81
N LEU A 9 -0.58 -19.06 -18.49
CA LEU A 9 -0.41 -17.88 -17.66
C LEU A 9 0.92 -17.24 -18.05
N PRO A 10 0.97 -15.93 -18.31
CA PRO A 10 2.22 -15.25 -18.58
C PRO A 10 3.16 -15.44 -17.39
N LYS A 11 4.47 -15.52 -17.67
CA LYS A 11 5.47 -15.67 -16.63
C LYS A 11 5.40 -14.48 -15.67
N LYS A 12 5.24 -14.75 -14.37
CA LYS A 12 5.36 -13.74 -13.32
C LYS A 12 6.77 -13.15 -13.34
N THR A 13 6.86 -11.82 -13.37
CA THR A 13 8.11 -11.07 -13.22
C THR A 13 8.05 -10.24 -11.94
N GLU A 14 9.14 -10.24 -11.18
CA GLU A 14 9.25 -9.53 -9.91
C GLU A 14 10.38 -8.50 -9.99
N HIS A 15 10.10 -7.29 -9.51
CA HIS A 15 11.06 -6.20 -9.48
C HIS A 15 11.02 -5.52 -8.11
N VAL A 16 12.20 -5.21 -7.57
CA VAL A 16 12.34 -4.44 -6.33
C VAL A 16 12.70 -3.00 -6.71
N LEU A 17 11.86 -2.05 -6.30
CA LEU A 17 12.09 -0.63 -6.53
C LEU A 17 12.76 0.01 -5.32
N PHE A 18 13.95 0.57 -5.52
CA PHE A 18 14.66 1.31 -4.48
C PHE A 18 14.21 2.77 -4.47
N CYS A 19 13.56 3.17 -3.38
CA CYS A 19 13.05 4.53 -3.19
C CYS A 19 13.92 5.26 -2.17
N SER A 20 14.44 6.43 -2.51
CA SER A 20 15.13 7.30 -1.56
C SER A 20 14.13 8.04 -0.67
N LEU A 21 14.47 8.27 0.60
CA LEU A 21 13.68 9.10 1.50
C LEU A 21 13.71 10.58 1.05
N THR A 22 12.60 11.29 1.24
CA THR A 22 12.58 12.76 1.10
C THR A 22 13.34 13.44 2.23
N SER A 23 13.67 14.73 2.05
CA SER A 23 14.28 15.54 3.13
C SER A 23 13.43 15.54 4.40
N GLU A 24 12.11 15.60 4.25
CA GLU A 24 11.16 15.54 5.36
C GLU A 24 11.17 14.18 6.06
N GLN A 25 11.14 13.08 5.31
CA GLN A 25 11.25 11.73 5.87
C GLN A 25 12.58 11.54 6.61
N VAL A 26 13.70 12.04 6.05
CA VAL A 26 15.01 12.00 6.70
C VAL A 26 15.00 12.81 7.99
N SER A 27 14.39 14.00 7.98
CA SER A 27 14.26 14.85 9.16
C SER A 27 13.44 14.16 10.26
N ALA A 28 12.27 13.63 9.92
CA ALA A 28 11.41 12.89 10.85
C ALA A 28 12.10 11.65 11.41
N TYR A 29 12.82 10.90 10.57
CA TYR A 29 13.58 9.73 10.98
C TYR A 29 14.68 10.08 11.99
N ARG A 30 15.46 11.14 11.72
CA ARG A 30 16.51 11.62 12.64
C ARG A 30 15.93 12.15 13.94
N ALA A 31 14.81 12.88 13.87
CA ALA A 31 14.13 13.38 15.05
C ALA A 31 13.63 12.24 15.94
N PHE A 32 13.06 11.18 15.35
CA PHE A 32 12.64 10.00 16.09
C PHE A 32 13.83 9.26 16.72
N LEU A 33 14.93 9.07 15.99
CA LEU A 33 16.13 8.44 16.55
C LEU A 33 16.75 9.18 17.73
N ALA A 34 16.55 10.50 17.81
CA ALA A 34 17.03 11.35 18.88
C ALA A 34 15.98 11.58 19.99
N SER A 35 14.83 10.91 19.95
CA SER A 35 13.76 11.11 20.93
C SER A 35 13.98 10.27 22.19
N THR A 36 13.40 10.71 23.30
CA THR A 36 13.37 9.95 24.56
C THR A 36 12.67 8.61 24.40
N GLU A 37 11.81 8.46 23.39
CA GLU A 37 11.13 7.18 23.11
C GLU A 37 12.13 6.13 22.63
N VAL A 38 13.16 6.53 21.89
CA VAL A 38 14.24 5.61 21.46
C VAL A 38 15.19 5.33 22.61
N GLU A 39 15.49 6.31 23.47
CA GLU A 39 16.23 6.08 24.72
C GLU A 39 15.52 5.04 25.59
N GLU A 40 14.21 5.18 25.83
CA GLU A 40 13.39 4.21 26.55
C GLU A 40 13.41 2.81 25.91
N ILE A 41 13.44 2.71 24.58
CA ILE A 41 13.55 1.43 23.88
C ILE A 41 14.91 0.79 24.16
N LEU A 42 16.00 1.57 24.07
CA LEU A 42 17.35 1.07 24.26
C LEU A 42 17.62 0.64 25.72
N ASP A 43 17.02 1.35 26.67
CA ASP A 43 17.06 1.01 28.10
C ASP A 43 16.13 -0.15 28.47
N GLY A 44 15.32 -0.66 27.53
CA GLY A 44 14.37 -1.75 27.73
C GLY A 44 13.08 -1.34 28.42
N GLY A 45 12.84 -0.04 28.61
CA GLY A 45 11.60 0.53 29.15
C GLY A 45 10.43 0.53 28.18
N ARG A 46 10.69 0.38 26.87
CA ARG A 46 9.67 0.31 25.81
C ARG A 46 9.97 -0.81 24.81
N ASN A 47 8.92 -1.38 24.21
CA ASN A 47 9.05 -2.45 23.21
C ASN A 47 9.68 -1.93 21.90
N SER A 48 10.73 -2.59 21.42
CA SER A 48 11.42 -2.24 20.16
C SER A 48 10.52 -2.27 18.92
N LEU A 49 9.47 -3.11 18.91
CA LEU A 49 8.49 -3.16 17.83
C LEU A 49 7.74 -1.83 17.64
N TYR A 50 7.59 -1.03 18.70
CA TYR A 50 7.03 0.31 18.59
C TYR A 50 7.91 1.19 17.72
N GLY A 51 9.23 1.24 17.99
CA GLY A 51 10.14 2.08 17.22
C GLY A 51 10.26 1.62 15.77
N ILE A 52 10.24 0.31 15.55
CA ILE A 52 10.20 -0.27 14.19
C ILE A 52 8.93 0.16 13.45
N ASP A 53 7.77 0.17 14.11
CA ASP A 53 6.51 0.63 13.51
C ASP A 53 6.55 2.12 13.15
N VAL A 54 7.08 2.98 14.03
CA VAL A 54 7.28 4.41 13.76
C VAL A 54 8.20 4.63 12.55
N MET A 55 9.33 3.93 12.50
CA MET A 55 10.26 4.02 11.37
C MET A 55 9.62 3.53 10.06
N ARG A 56 8.83 2.45 10.08
CA ARG A 56 8.07 1.98 8.92
C ARG A 56 7.05 3.00 8.44
N LYS A 57 6.34 3.65 9.38
CA LYS A 57 5.40 4.72 9.06
C LYS A 57 6.10 5.87 8.34
N ILE A 58 7.23 6.35 8.87
CA ILE A 58 8.02 7.42 8.22
C ILE A 58 8.41 7.03 6.80
N CYS A 59 8.91 5.80 6.58
CA CYS A 59 9.28 5.31 5.26
C CYS A 59 8.10 5.22 4.27
N ASN A 60 6.90 4.93 4.77
CA ASN A 60 5.68 4.86 3.98
C ASN A 60 5.13 6.26 3.65
N HIS A 61 4.88 7.08 4.67
CA HIS A 61 4.51 8.48 4.54
C HIS A 61 4.66 9.21 5.89
N PRO A 62 5.26 10.42 5.95
CA PRO A 62 5.44 11.14 7.21
C PRO A 62 4.13 11.42 7.96
N ASP A 63 3.05 11.75 7.24
CA ASP A 63 1.73 11.99 7.85
C ASP A 63 1.11 10.78 8.58
N LEU A 64 1.64 9.56 8.41
CA LEU A 64 1.16 8.42 9.19
C LEU A 64 1.39 8.59 10.70
N LEU A 65 2.29 9.49 11.10
CA LEU A 65 2.52 9.84 12.50
C LEU A 65 1.41 10.75 13.06
N GLU A 66 0.67 11.47 12.22
CA GLU A 66 -0.28 12.51 12.62
C GLU A 66 -1.74 12.07 12.41
N ARG A 67 -2.19 11.07 13.18
CA ARG A 67 -3.56 10.53 13.05
C ARG A 67 -4.67 11.54 13.31
N GLU A 68 -4.46 12.45 14.26
CA GLU A 68 -5.50 13.38 14.72
C GLU A 68 -5.80 14.49 13.71
N HIS A 69 -4.85 14.83 12.83
CA HIS A 69 -4.97 15.93 11.88
C HIS A 69 -5.26 15.46 10.44
N ALA A 70 -5.42 14.16 10.21
CA ALA A 70 -5.58 13.59 8.88
C ALA A 70 -6.78 14.16 8.10
N PHE A 71 -7.88 14.47 8.81
CA PHE A 71 -9.12 14.95 8.19
C PHE A 71 -9.19 16.47 8.05
N SER A 72 -8.37 17.22 8.80
CA SER A 72 -8.38 18.69 8.79
C SER A 72 -7.27 19.29 7.91
N ASN A 73 -6.21 18.54 7.63
CA ASN A 73 -5.10 19.03 6.80
C ASN A 73 -5.36 18.74 5.30
N PRO A 74 -5.58 19.77 4.46
CA PRO A 74 -5.77 19.58 3.02
C PRO A 74 -4.53 19.00 2.33
N ASP A 75 -3.34 19.14 2.92
CA ASP A 75 -2.08 18.58 2.41
C ASP A 75 -1.79 17.15 2.91
N TYR A 76 -2.66 16.56 3.75
CA TYR A 76 -2.46 15.19 4.24
C TYR A 76 -2.30 14.19 3.10
N GLY A 77 -1.28 13.33 3.14
CA GLY A 77 -1.02 12.32 2.13
C GLY A 77 -0.44 12.86 0.83
N ASN A 78 0.13 14.07 0.82
CA ASN A 78 0.77 14.64 -0.37
C ASN A 78 1.91 13.75 -0.88
N PRO A 79 1.82 13.23 -2.12
CA PRO A 79 2.85 12.36 -2.69
C PRO A 79 4.26 12.97 -2.68
N GLU A 80 4.37 14.30 -2.70
CA GLU A 80 5.67 14.97 -2.73
C GLU A 80 6.48 14.82 -1.42
N ARG A 81 5.81 14.43 -0.34
CA ARG A 81 6.40 14.29 0.99
C ARG A 81 6.92 12.88 1.27
N SER A 82 6.58 11.89 0.42
CA SER A 82 7.06 10.50 0.53
C SER A 82 7.75 10.01 -0.73
N GLY A 83 8.99 9.52 -0.59
CA GLY A 83 9.77 9.02 -1.71
C GLY A 83 9.12 7.82 -2.39
N LYS A 84 8.48 6.93 -1.61
CA LYS A 84 7.70 5.82 -2.17
C LYS A 84 6.46 6.32 -2.93
N MET A 85 5.75 7.32 -2.39
CA MET A 85 4.58 7.88 -3.08
C MET A 85 4.96 8.53 -4.41
N LYS A 86 6.08 9.27 -4.48
CA LYS A 86 6.59 9.81 -5.75
C LYS A 86 6.79 8.72 -6.80
N VAL A 87 7.45 7.63 -6.41
CA VAL A 87 7.71 6.50 -7.32
C VAL A 87 6.40 5.83 -7.74
N VAL A 88 5.50 5.55 -6.80
CA VAL A 88 4.21 4.92 -7.12
C VAL A 88 3.36 5.83 -8.01
N ALA A 89 3.33 7.14 -7.77
CA ALA A 89 2.60 8.09 -8.61
C ALA A 89 3.09 8.05 -10.06
N GLN A 90 4.41 8.06 -10.26
CA GLN A 90 5.02 7.93 -11.58
C GLN A 90 4.70 6.57 -12.25
N VAL A 91 4.80 5.47 -11.50
CA VAL A 91 4.50 4.12 -12.01
C VAL A 91 3.03 4.00 -12.41
N LEU A 92 2.10 4.50 -11.58
CA LEU A 92 0.67 4.46 -11.88
C LEU A 92 0.33 5.30 -13.11
N ASN A 93 0.94 6.47 -13.30
CA ASN A 93 0.72 7.29 -14.49
C ASN A 93 1.13 6.53 -15.76
N VAL A 94 2.35 5.96 -15.77
CA VAL A 94 2.84 5.17 -16.92
C VAL A 94 1.95 3.97 -17.19
N TRP A 95 1.54 3.24 -16.15
CA TRP A 95 0.68 2.07 -16.31
C TRP A 95 -0.74 2.42 -16.75
N LYS A 96 -1.26 3.59 -16.35
CA LYS A 96 -2.55 4.08 -16.83
C LYS A 96 -2.50 4.39 -18.32
N GLU A 97 -1.45 5.07 -18.79
CA GLU A 97 -1.23 5.37 -20.21
C GLU A 97 -1.09 4.11 -21.06
N GLN A 98 -0.48 3.05 -20.50
CA GLN A 98 -0.33 1.75 -21.14
C GLN A 98 -1.59 0.87 -21.08
N GLY A 99 -2.64 1.31 -20.37
CA GLY A 99 -3.89 0.54 -20.23
C GLY A 99 -3.79 -0.65 -19.27
N HIS A 100 -2.80 -0.67 -18.38
CA HIS A 100 -2.67 -1.71 -17.34
C HIS A 100 -3.65 -1.49 -16.19
N ARG A 101 -3.92 -2.57 -15.45
CA ARG A 101 -4.77 -2.56 -14.26
C ARG A 101 -4.02 -3.10 -13.06
N VAL A 102 -4.20 -2.47 -11.91
CA VAL A 102 -3.25 -2.57 -10.79
C VAL A 102 -3.92 -3.07 -9.53
N LEU A 103 -3.33 -4.07 -8.88
CA LEU A 103 -3.57 -4.37 -7.47
C LEU A 103 -2.49 -3.68 -6.63
N LEU A 104 -2.88 -2.88 -5.64
CA LEU A 104 -1.96 -2.19 -4.75
C LEU A 104 -2.23 -2.63 -3.31
N PHE A 105 -1.24 -3.29 -2.72
CA PHE A 105 -1.30 -3.82 -1.36
C PHE A 105 -0.55 -2.92 -0.39
N THR A 106 -1.17 -2.65 0.75
CA THR A 106 -0.54 -2.01 1.91
C THR A 106 -0.83 -2.76 3.21
N GLN A 107 -0.04 -2.57 4.26
CA GLN A 107 -0.32 -3.24 5.55
C GLN A 107 -1.39 -2.55 6.39
N THR A 108 -1.71 -1.27 6.11
CA THR A 108 -2.51 -0.44 7.02
C THR A 108 -3.62 0.31 6.30
N GLN A 109 -4.78 0.41 6.94
CA GLN A 109 -5.92 1.20 6.45
C GLN A 109 -5.55 2.69 6.31
N GLN A 110 -4.73 3.21 7.23
CA GLN A 110 -4.28 4.60 7.18
C GLN A 110 -3.48 4.93 5.91
N MET A 111 -2.68 3.98 5.41
CA MET A 111 -2.03 4.15 4.09
C MET A 111 -3.02 4.04 2.94
N LEU A 112 -4.06 3.21 3.06
CA LEU A 112 -5.13 3.19 2.07
C LEU A 112 -5.87 4.53 2.00
N ASP A 113 -6.07 5.22 3.12
CA ASP A 113 -6.67 6.56 3.13
C ASP A 113 -5.83 7.57 2.34
N ILE A 114 -4.49 7.51 2.47
CA ILE A 114 -3.55 8.33 1.68
C ILE A 114 -3.66 7.99 0.19
N PHE A 115 -3.67 6.70 -0.17
CA PHE A 115 -3.84 6.28 -1.57
C PHE A 115 -5.19 6.66 -2.14
N GLU A 116 -6.27 6.50 -1.38
CA GLU A 116 -7.63 6.87 -1.75
C GLU A 116 -7.72 8.36 -2.08
N LYS A 117 -7.11 9.22 -1.25
CA LYS A 117 -7.02 10.66 -1.52
C LYS A 117 -6.24 10.93 -2.81
N TYR A 118 -5.06 10.34 -2.97
CA TYR A 118 -4.25 10.49 -4.18
C TYR A 118 -5.00 10.07 -5.45
N LEU A 119 -5.61 8.89 -5.45
CA LEU A 119 -6.34 8.35 -6.60
C LEU A 119 -7.56 9.21 -6.94
N THR A 120 -8.28 9.71 -5.93
CA THR A 120 -9.42 10.62 -6.11
C THR A 120 -8.97 11.95 -6.73
N THR A 121 -7.92 12.58 -6.19
CA THR A 121 -7.38 13.84 -6.73
C THR A 121 -6.82 13.67 -8.15
N SER A 122 -6.29 12.49 -8.47
CA SER A 122 -5.76 12.16 -9.81
C SER A 122 -6.84 11.73 -10.81
N GLY A 123 -8.12 11.69 -10.40
CA GLY A 123 -9.24 11.31 -11.25
C GLY A 123 -9.25 9.82 -11.65
N HIS A 124 -8.60 8.95 -10.87
CA HIS A 124 -8.56 7.53 -11.13
C HIS A 124 -9.78 6.82 -10.54
N ILE A 125 -10.42 5.94 -11.32
CA ILE A 125 -11.48 5.06 -10.83
C ILE A 125 -10.82 3.89 -10.11
N TYR A 126 -11.15 3.69 -8.84
CA TYR A 126 -10.56 2.64 -8.01
C TYR A 126 -11.60 1.91 -7.16
N ARG A 127 -11.20 0.78 -6.57
CA ARG A 127 -11.93 0.09 -5.50
C ARG A 127 -11.02 -0.14 -4.31
N ARG A 128 -11.62 -0.19 -3.13
CA ARG A 128 -10.94 -0.40 -1.85
C ARG A 128 -11.54 -1.61 -1.14
N MET A 129 -10.68 -2.47 -0.59
CA MET A 129 -11.10 -3.55 0.29
C MET A 129 -10.10 -3.70 1.44
N ASP A 130 -10.60 -3.67 2.67
CA ASP A 130 -9.79 -3.80 3.87
C ASP A 130 -10.50 -4.61 4.96
N GLY A 131 -9.89 -4.67 6.15
CA GLY A 131 -10.42 -5.43 7.28
C GLY A 131 -11.82 -4.99 7.74
N LEU A 132 -12.23 -3.75 7.45
CA LEU A 132 -13.55 -3.22 7.78
C LEU A 132 -14.59 -3.53 6.71
N THR A 133 -14.17 -3.91 5.50
CA THR A 133 -15.09 -4.30 4.43
C THR A 133 -15.86 -5.56 4.83
N PRO A 134 -17.21 -5.49 4.94
CA PRO A 134 -18.03 -6.64 5.31
C PRO A 134 -17.86 -7.81 4.34
N VAL A 135 -17.77 -9.04 4.86
CA VAL A 135 -17.54 -10.26 4.06
C VAL A 135 -18.52 -10.38 2.88
N LYS A 136 -19.78 -10.02 3.08
CA LYS A 136 -20.83 -10.05 2.04
C LYS A 136 -20.55 -9.11 0.86
N GLN A 137 -19.84 -8.01 1.08
CA GLN A 137 -19.53 -7.01 0.04
C GLN A 137 -18.24 -7.35 -0.73
N ARG A 138 -17.34 -8.14 -0.14
CA ARG A 138 -16.04 -8.47 -0.73
C ARG A 138 -16.19 -9.11 -2.10
N MET A 139 -17.06 -10.11 -2.23
CA MET A 139 -17.32 -10.78 -3.52
C MET A 139 -17.83 -9.79 -4.57
N ALA A 140 -18.78 -8.92 -4.21
CA ALA A 140 -19.32 -7.93 -5.15
C ALA A 140 -18.23 -6.97 -5.67
N LEU A 141 -17.33 -6.49 -4.81
CA LEU A 141 -16.21 -5.63 -5.20
C LEU A 141 -15.23 -6.35 -6.13
N MET A 142 -14.96 -7.64 -5.85
CA MET A 142 -14.09 -8.47 -6.68
C MET A 142 -14.69 -8.75 -8.05
N ASP A 143 -15.98 -9.10 -8.10
CA ASP A 143 -16.71 -9.36 -9.33
C ASP A 143 -16.80 -8.09 -10.19
N GLU A 144 -17.07 -6.95 -9.55
CA GLU A 144 -17.10 -5.65 -10.22
C GLU A 144 -15.73 -5.30 -10.82
N PHE A 145 -14.65 -5.50 -10.08
CA PHE A 145 -13.29 -5.28 -10.59
C PHE A 145 -12.97 -6.22 -11.76
N ASN A 146 -13.31 -7.49 -11.67
CA ASN A 146 -13.04 -8.43 -12.76
C ASN A 146 -13.88 -8.14 -14.01
N ALA A 147 -15.11 -7.62 -13.85
CA ALA A 147 -16.02 -7.35 -14.95
C ALA A 147 -15.81 -5.98 -15.63
N SER A 148 -15.40 -4.95 -14.87
CA SER A 148 -15.27 -3.58 -15.38
C SER A 148 -13.83 -3.20 -15.68
N ILE A 149 -13.55 -2.89 -16.95
CA ILE A 149 -12.25 -2.36 -17.40
C ILE A 149 -12.03 -0.90 -16.98
N GLU A 150 -13.08 -0.19 -16.54
CA GLU A 150 -12.98 1.22 -16.14
C GLU A 150 -12.24 1.38 -14.81
N ILE A 151 -12.30 0.36 -13.94
CA ILE A 151 -11.64 0.37 -12.64
C ILE A 151 -10.14 0.12 -12.84
N PHE A 152 -9.35 1.17 -12.68
CA PHE A 152 -7.91 1.15 -12.90
C PHE A 152 -7.13 0.47 -11.77
N VAL A 153 -7.44 0.81 -10.51
CA VAL A 153 -6.71 0.31 -9.33
C VAL A 153 -7.65 -0.35 -8.34
N PHE A 154 -7.25 -1.48 -7.79
CA PHE A 154 -7.83 -2.04 -6.58
C PHE A 154 -6.81 -1.90 -5.44
N ILE A 155 -7.11 -1.05 -4.45
CA ILE A 155 -6.27 -0.88 -3.25
C ILE A 155 -6.76 -1.83 -2.14
N LEU A 156 -5.84 -2.59 -1.56
CA LEU A 156 -6.15 -3.66 -0.61
C LEU A 156 -5.22 -3.60 0.59
N THR A 157 -5.70 -4.05 1.76
CA THR A 157 -4.76 -4.47 2.81
C THR A 157 -4.27 -5.90 2.56
N THR A 158 -3.00 -6.18 2.81
CA THR A 158 -2.41 -7.52 2.56
C THR A 158 -3.16 -8.64 3.30
N LYS A 159 -3.69 -8.33 4.49
CA LYS A 159 -4.51 -9.27 5.28
C LYS A 159 -5.81 -9.71 4.59
N VAL A 160 -6.40 -8.88 3.72
CA VAL A 160 -7.59 -9.30 2.96
C VAL A 160 -7.24 -10.02 1.65
N GLY A 161 -6.06 -9.76 1.08
CA GLY A 161 -5.57 -10.41 -0.14
C GLY A 161 -5.33 -11.91 0.04
N GLY A 162 -4.66 -12.30 1.13
CA GLY A 162 -4.29 -13.69 1.43
C GLY A 162 -5.46 -14.62 1.81
N LEU A 163 -6.70 -14.15 1.82
CA LEU A 163 -7.89 -14.94 2.17
C LEU A 163 -8.55 -15.66 0.96
N GLY A 164 -7.84 -15.80 -0.15
CA GLY A 164 -8.35 -16.47 -1.36
C GLY A 164 -9.10 -15.53 -2.32
N THR A 165 -8.51 -14.37 -2.61
CA THR A 165 -9.09 -13.38 -3.53
C THR A 165 -8.72 -13.70 -5.00
N ASN A 166 -9.71 -13.95 -5.86
CA ASN A 166 -9.51 -14.18 -7.30
C ASN A 166 -9.64 -12.88 -8.10
N LEU A 167 -8.60 -12.02 -8.07
CA LEU A 167 -8.57 -10.73 -8.78
C LEU A 167 -7.79 -10.84 -10.09
N THR A 168 -8.41 -11.46 -11.10
CA THR A 168 -7.79 -11.73 -12.41
C THR A 168 -7.87 -10.58 -13.40
N GLY A 169 -8.67 -9.54 -13.09
CA GLY A 169 -8.79 -8.34 -13.91
C GLY A 169 -7.56 -7.43 -13.93
N ALA A 170 -6.52 -7.73 -13.13
CA ALA A 170 -5.28 -6.96 -13.04
C ALA A 170 -4.09 -7.75 -13.62
N ASP A 171 -3.16 -7.01 -14.23
CA ASP A 171 -1.92 -7.54 -14.79
C ASP A 171 -0.67 -6.90 -14.16
N ARG A 172 -0.85 -6.00 -13.19
CA ARG A 172 0.21 -5.37 -12.41
C ARG A 172 -0.11 -5.45 -10.92
N VAL A 173 0.94 -5.66 -10.11
CA VAL A 173 0.83 -5.71 -8.65
C VAL A 173 1.90 -4.81 -8.03
N ILE A 174 1.49 -3.97 -7.08
CA ILE A 174 2.38 -3.17 -6.23
C ILE A 174 2.22 -3.67 -4.80
N ILE A 175 3.34 -4.07 -4.18
CA ILE A 175 3.43 -4.31 -2.75
C ILE A 175 4.13 -3.09 -2.16
N PHE A 176 3.37 -2.19 -1.54
CA PHE A 176 3.90 -0.90 -1.10
C PHE A 176 4.76 -1.01 0.17
N ASP A 177 4.28 -1.80 1.12
CA ASP A 177 4.97 -2.15 2.34
C ASP A 177 4.81 -3.65 2.61
N PRO A 178 5.83 -4.46 2.31
CA PRO A 178 5.72 -5.92 2.45
C PRO A 178 5.52 -6.34 3.90
N ASP A 179 4.95 -7.53 4.07
CA ASP A 179 4.81 -8.18 5.36
C ASP A 179 6.19 -8.66 5.88
N TRP A 180 6.29 -8.85 7.19
CA TRP A 180 7.48 -9.47 7.81
C TRP A 180 7.62 -10.94 7.41
N ASN A 181 6.50 -11.59 7.09
CA ASN A 181 6.47 -12.95 6.58
C ASN A 181 6.34 -12.91 5.04
N PRO A 182 7.41 -13.23 4.28
CA PRO A 182 7.37 -13.24 2.82
C PRO A 182 6.32 -14.19 2.24
N SER A 183 5.91 -15.21 3.01
CA SER A 183 4.86 -16.14 2.59
C SER A 183 3.50 -15.47 2.50
N THR A 184 3.25 -14.41 3.29
CA THR A 184 2.00 -13.63 3.26
C THR A 184 1.89 -12.85 1.95
N ASP A 185 2.99 -12.26 1.49
CA ASP A 185 3.03 -11.47 0.25
C ASP A 185 2.99 -12.33 -1.02
N MET A 186 3.35 -13.62 -0.90
CA MET A 186 3.31 -14.59 -2.00
C MET A 186 1.90 -15.16 -2.24
N GLN A 187 1.03 -15.12 -1.23
CA GLN A 187 -0.36 -15.62 -1.26
C GLN A 187 -1.31 -14.65 -1.96
#